data_AF-A0A059B1S8-F1
#
_entry.id   AF-A0A059B1S8-F1
#
_cell.length_a   1.000
_cell.length_b   1.000
_cell.length_c   1.000
_cell.angle_alpha   90.00
_cell.angle_beta   90.00
_cell.angle_gamma   90.00
#
_symmetry.space_group_name_H-M   'P 1'
#
loop_
_entity.id
_entity.type
_entity.pdbx_description
1 polymer ?
#
loop_
_entity_poly.entity_id
_entity_poly.type
_entity_poly.pdbx_seq_one_letter_code
_entity_poly.pdbx_strand_id
1 'polypeptide(L)'
;MEESSGLRHANCQAKGTAPGFKVAILGAGGGIGQPLAMLMKINLLVSVLHLYDVVNTPGITADISHMDTGAVVHGFLGQQQLVEALVGMDLVIIPAGVPRKPGMTRDDLFNINAGIARTLSEVFKRAGTYDPKRLLGVTMLNVVGANTYVAEVLGLDPREVDVPVVGGHAGVTILPLLSQAHAAVKFAKACLCMLRGDAGTVECAFVASQVTELRSLHPKAGLEKAKKELAESIRKGVSFIKK
;
A
#
# COMPACT_ATOMS: atom_id res chain seq x y z
N MET A 1 31.09 29.01 -6.05
CA MET A 1 30.92 27.59 -6.43
C MET A 1 31.38 26.79 -5.22
N GLU A 2 30.61 26.01 -4.50
CA GLU A 2 29.20 25.61 -4.50
C GLU A 2 28.95 25.20 -3.03
N GLU A 3 28.01 25.83 -2.34
CA GLU A 3 27.50 25.30 -1.07
C GLU A 3 26.43 24.25 -1.40
N SER A 4 26.70 22.97 -1.11
CA SER A 4 25.70 21.92 -1.22
C SER A 4 24.67 22.11 -0.09
N SER A 5 23.51 22.66 -0.42
CA SER A 5 22.36 22.80 0.47
C SER A 5 21.67 21.44 0.68
N GLY A 6 22.31 20.59 1.48
CA GLY A 6 21.63 19.45 2.08
C GLY A 6 20.51 19.95 3.00
N LEU A 7 19.27 19.53 2.73
CA LEU A 7 18.13 19.72 3.63
C LEU A 7 18.49 19.15 5.01
N ARG A 8 18.88 20.02 5.95
CA ARG A 8 19.09 19.64 7.35
C ARG A 8 17.72 19.42 7.98
N HIS A 9 17.53 18.24 8.57
CA HIS A 9 16.37 17.95 9.41
C HIS A 9 16.27 19.03 10.49
N ALA A 10 15.14 19.73 10.56
CA ALA A 10 14.84 20.60 11.68
C ALA A 10 14.71 19.72 12.93
N ASN A 11 15.54 19.99 13.95
CA ASN A 11 15.40 19.42 15.28
C ASN A 11 14.11 19.93 15.92
N CYS A 12 12.99 19.30 15.57
CA CYS A 12 11.69 19.57 16.15
C CYS A 12 11.54 18.70 17.41
N GLN A 13 12.12 19.15 18.52
CA GLN A 13 11.88 18.58 19.85
C GLN A 13 10.42 18.83 20.28
N ALA A 14 9.53 17.89 19.95
CA ALA A 14 8.27 17.75 20.67
C ALA A 14 8.50 16.81 21.86
N LYS A 15 7.81 17.05 22.98
CA LYS A 15 8.00 16.40 24.30
C LYS A 15 7.65 14.90 24.32
N GLY A 16 8.44 14.08 23.62
CA GLY A 16 8.43 12.62 23.60
C GLY A 16 9.78 12.13 23.10
N THR A 17 10.48 11.35 23.91
CA THR A 17 11.94 11.12 23.88
C THR A 17 12.46 10.14 22.82
N ALA A 18 11.68 9.78 21.81
CA ALA A 18 12.09 8.81 20.79
C ALA A 18 12.47 9.52 19.47
N PRO A 19 13.69 9.33 18.92
CA PRO A 19 13.99 9.72 17.54
C PRO A 19 13.13 8.88 16.59
N GLY A 20 12.49 9.50 15.59
CA GLY A 20 11.65 8.78 14.64
C GLY A 20 10.77 9.70 13.78
N PHE A 21 9.98 9.09 12.91
CA PHE A 21 9.10 9.78 11.96
C PHE A 21 7.76 10.15 12.57
N LYS A 22 7.19 11.25 12.06
CA LYS A 22 5.84 11.71 12.38
C LYS A 22 4.87 11.18 11.34
N VAL A 23 3.86 10.45 11.79
CA VAL A 23 2.89 9.77 10.94
C VAL A 23 1.49 10.27 11.24
N ALA A 24 0.69 10.57 10.20
CA ALA A 24 -0.74 10.84 10.34
C ALA A 24 -1.59 9.75 9.69
N ILE A 25 -2.69 9.38 10.34
CA ILE A 25 -3.71 8.48 9.81
C ILE A 25 -5.02 9.25 9.64
N LEU A 26 -5.46 9.42 8.39
CA LEU A 26 -6.73 10.09 8.05
C LEU A 26 -7.82 9.04 7.82
N GLY A 27 -8.81 8.99 8.72
CA GLY A 27 -9.79 7.90 8.78
C GLY A 27 -9.52 6.91 9.92
N ALA A 28 -8.91 7.38 11.01
CA ALA A 28 -8.54 6.56 12.17
C ALA A 28 -9.74 5.93 12.89
N GLY A 29 -10.94 6.49 12.71
CA GLY A 29 -12.21 5.99 13.25
C GLY A 29 -12.76 4.76 12.54
N GLY A 30 -12.32 4.50 11.31
CA GLY A 30 -12.80 3.38 10.51
C GLY A 30 -12.23 2.02 10.92
N GLY A 31 -12.86 0.94 10.44
CA GLY A 31 -12.43 -0.43 10.73
C GLY A 31 -11.03 -0.79 10.21
N ILE A 32 -10.49 -0.02 9.27
CA ILE A 32 -9.09 -0.13 8.82
C ILE A 32 -8.18 0.78 9.67
N GLY A 33 -8.66 1.99 9.97
CA GLY A 33 -7.88 3.02 10.68
C GLY A 33 -7.48 2.61 12.09
N GLN A 34 -8.38 1.98 12.85
CA GLN A 34 -8.13 1.57 14.23
C GLN A 34 -7.00 0.53 14.36
N PRO A 35 -7.03 -0.64 13.68
CA PRO A 35 -5.93 -1.60 13.76
C PRO A 35 -4.63 -1.03 13.18
N LEU A 36 -4.71 -0.19 12.14
CA LEU A 36 -3.53 0.51 11.62
C LEU A 36 -2.92 1.45 12.66
N ALA A 37 -3.73 2.22 13.39
CA ALA A 37 -3.26 3.11 14.46
C ALA A 37 -2.55 2.32 15.56
N MET A 38 -3.10 1.17 15.96
CA MET A 38 -2.47 0.27 16.93
C MET A 38 -1.10 -0.23 16.42
N LEU A 39 -1.02 -0.72 15.18
CA LEU A 39 0.24 -1.19 14.60
C LEU A 39 1.28 -0.06 14.48
N MET A 40 0.85 1.15 14.13
CA MET A 40 1.74 2.30 14.04
C MET A 40 2.22 2.79 15.41
N LYS A 41 1.41 2.68 16.46
CA LYS A 41 1.81 2.99 17.83
C LYS A 41 2.93 2.06 18.33
N ILE A 42 2.91 0.79 17.92
CA ILE A 42 3.92 -0.23 18.27
C ILE A 42 5.21 -0.06 17.46
N ASN A 43 5.15 0.57 16.29
CA ASN A 43 6.30 0.70 15.41
C ASN A 43 7.37 1.62 15.99
N LEU A 44 8.57 1.06 16.24
CA LEU A 44 9.71 1.76 16.85
C LEU A 44 10.26 2.92 15.99
N LEU A 45 9.91 2.99 14.70
CA LEU A 45 10.28 4.09 13.81
C LEU A 45 9.36 5.30 13.94
N VAL A 46 8.22 5.16 14.61
CA VAL A 46 7.24 6.23 14.78
C VAL A 46 7.53 6.96 16.09
N SER A 47 7.73 8.27 16.01
CA SER A 47 7.91 9.13 17.19
C SER A 47 6.63 9.87 17.56
N VAL A 48 5.85 10.28 16.56
CA VAL A 48 4.58 10.98 16.72
C VAL A 48 3.53 10.36 15.81
N LEU A 49 2.35 10.07 16.35
CA LEU A 49 1.22 9.53 15.63
C LEU A 49 0.02 10.46 15.75
N HIS A 50 -0.37 11.09 14.66
CA HIS A 50 -1.59 11.88 14.56
C HIS A 50 -2.73 11.00 14.05
N LEU A 51 -3.82 10.95 14.81
CA LEU A 51 -5.05 10.26 14.42
C LEU A 51 -6.08 11.31 14.05
N TYR A 52 -6.62 11.25 12.84
CA TYR A 52 -7.67 12.14 12.38
C TYR A 52 -8.90 11.35 11.93
N ASP A 53 -10.07 11.83 12.32
CA ASP A 53 -11.35 11.37 11.78
C ASP A 53 -12.42 12.46 11.98
N VAL A 54 -13.55 12.31 11.29
CA VAL A 54 -14.75 13.12 11.52
C VAL A 54 -15.56 12.63 12.72
N VAL A 55 -15.33 11.39 13.19
CA VAL A 55 -16.02 10.79 14.34
C VAL A 55 -15.06 10.05 15.29
N ASN A 56 -15.39 10.05 16.58
CA ASN A 56 -14.78 9.19 17.62
C ASN A 56 -13.25 9.28 17.82
N THR A 57 -12.56 10.25 17.21
CA THR A 57 -11.10 10.38 17.36
C THR A 57 -10.62 10.52 18.80
N PRO A 58 -11.26 11.29 19.71
CA PRO A 58 -10.79 11.43 21.09
C PRO A 58 -10.77 10.10 21.86
N GLY A 59 -11.79 9.26 21.70
CA GLY A 59 -11.87 7.96 22.37
C GLY A 59 -10.79 6.99 21.88
N ILE A 60 -10.58 6.93 20.56
CA ILE A 60 -9.55 6.08 19.95
C ILE A 60 -8.16 6.55 20.35
N THR A 61 -7.95 7.86 20.41
CA THR A 61 -6.67 8.43 20.85
C THR A 61 -6.39 8.08 22.30
N ALA A 62 -7.38 8.20 23.18
CA ALA A 62 -7.25 7.83 24.59
C ALA A 62 -6.87 6.34 24.75
N ASP A 63 -7.55 5.45 24.02
CA ASP A 63 -7.26 4.01 24.03
C ASP A 63 -5.81 3.72 23.59
N ILE A 64 -5.40 4.24 22.43
CA ILE A 64 -4.04 4.06 21.88
C ILE A 64 -2.98 4.72 22.77
N SER A 65 -3.30 5.81 23.47
CA SER A 65 -2.34 6.51 24.32
C SER A 65 -1.89 5.70 25.54
N HIS A 66 -2.68 4.73 25.98
CA HIS A 66 -2.35 3.86 27.11
C HIS A 66 -1.37 2.74 26.75
N MET A 67 -1.01 2.60 25.48
CA MET A 67 -0.01 1.63 25.03
C MET A 67 1.41 2.12 25.39
N ASP A 68 2.11 1.34 26.21
CA ASP A 68 3.46 1.63 26.70
C ASP A 68 4.53 1.46 25.60
N THR A 69 4.64 2.48 24.75
CA THR A 69 5.52 2.54 23.57
C THR A 69 6.00 3.97 23.36
N GLY A 70 7.14 4.15 22.69
CA GLY A 70 7.80 5.46 22.58
C GLY A 70 7.07 6.52 21.74
N ALA A 71 6.16 6.12 20.85
CA ALA A 71 5.42 7.05 19.98
C ALA A 71 4.40 7.87 20.78
N VAL A 72 4.39 9.20 20.64
CA VAL A 72 3.35 10.07 21.24
C VAL A 72 2.15 10.15 20.30
N VAL A 73 0.94 9.94 20.82
CA VAL A 73 -0.29 9.98 20.02
C VAL A 73 -1.10 11.25 20.28
N HIS A 74 -1.61 11.86 19.21
CA HIS A 74 -2.50 13.03 19.26
C HIS A 74 -3.74 12.80 18.39
N GLY A 75 -4.89 13.24 18.88
CA GLY A 75 -6.18 13.05 18.23
C GLY A 75 -6.77 14.34 17.70
N PHE A 76 -7.28 14.30 16.47
CA PHE A 76 -7.87 15.43 15.77
C PHE A 76 -9.27 15.07 15.26
N LEU A 77 -10.28 15.79 15.71
CA LEU A 77 -11.69 15.55 15.43
C LEU A 77 -12.27 16.63 14.52
N GLY A 78 -12.87 16.20 13.43
CA GLY A 78 -13.67 17.05 12.56
C GLY A 78 -12.83 17.93 11.63
N GLN A 79 -13.50 18.45 10.60
CA GLN A 79 -12.85 19.12 9.48
C GLN A 79 -12.01 20.34 9.88
N GLN A 80 -12.36 21.01 10.99
CA GLN A 80 -11.62 22.17 11.49
C GLN A 80 -10.18 21.82 11.92
N GLN A 81 -9.96 20.59 12.39
CA GLN A 81 -8.66 20.13 12.90
C GLN A 81 -7.83 19.36 11.87
N LEU A 82 -8.33 19.20 10.63
CA LEU A 82 -7.63 18.45 9.57
C LEU A 82 -6.25 19.06 9.24
N VAL A 83 -6.17 20.38 9.14
CA VAL A 83 -4.91 21.06 8.81
C VAL A 83 -3.89 20.82 9.92
N GLU A 84 -4.30 20.98 11.18
CA GLU A 84 -3.47 20.76 12.35
C GLU A 84 -2.93 19.33 12.42
N ALA A 85 -3.77 18.34 12.09
CA ALA A 85 -3.36 16.93 12.02
C ALA A 85 -2.23 16.66 11.02
N LEU A 86 -2.05 17.52 10.01
CA LEU A 86 -1.13 17.31 8.90
C LEU A 86 0.17 18.14 8.98
N VAL A 87 0.22 19.16 9.84
CA VAL A 87 1.39 20.05 9.91
C VAL A 87 2.64 19.27 10.33
N GLY A 88 3.65 19.29 9.47
CA GLY A 88 4.97 18.71 9.76
C GLY A 88 5.01 17.19 9.83
N MET A 89 4.05 16.49 9.21
CA MET A 89 4.06 15.03 9.10
C MET A 89 5.01 14.55 8.00
N ASP A 90 5.73 13.46 8.27
CA ASP A 90 6.65 12.82 7.33
C ASP A 90 5.92 11.81 6.43
N LEU A 91 4.91 11.13 6.99
CA LEU A 91 4.08 10.15 6.30
C LEU A 91 2.60 10.40 6.62
N VAL A 92 1.75 10.36 5.60
CA VAL A 92 0.30 10.42 5.76
C VAL A 92 -0.33 9.18 5.12
N ILE A 93 -1.11 8.44 5.91
CA ILE A 93 -1.82 7.25 5.48
C ILE A 93 -3.32 7.58 5.45
N ILE A 94 -3.99 7.30 4.34
CA ILE A 94 -5.40 7.67 4.12
C ILE A 94 -6.26 6.42 3.93
N PRO A 95 -6.66 5.73 5.02
CA PRO A 95 -7.69 4.70 4.96
C PRO A 95 -9.13 5.27 4.91
N ALA A 96 -9.30 6.60 4.97
CA ALA A 96 -10.62 7.24 4.99
C ALA A 96 -11.52 6.82 3.82
N GLY A 97 -12.75 6.49 4.17
CA GLY A 97 -13.79 6.10 3.22
C GLY A 97 -14.97 5.49 3.96
N VAL A 98 -16.10 5.41 3.27
CA VAL A 98 -17.27 4.71 3.79
C VAL A 98 -17.34 3.29 3.22
N PRO A 99 -17.74 2.30 4.04
CA PRO A 99 -18.03 0.97 3.52
C PRO A 99 -19.30 1.02 2.67
N ARG A 100 -19.42 0.08 1.74
CA ARG A 100 -20.64 -0.08 0.94
C ARG A 100 -21.80 -0.48 1.86
N LYS A 101 -22.89 0.30 1.83
CA LYS A 101 -24.13 0.00 2.57
C LYS A 101 -25.14 -0.76 1.69
N PRO A 102 -26.05 -1.56 2.28
CA PRO A 102 -27.19 -2.11 1.55
C PRO A 102 -27.95 -1.03 0.80
N GLY A 103 -28.35 -1.29 -0.45
CA GLY A 103 -29.04 -0.32 -1.31
C GLY A 103 -28.14 0.68 -2.04
N MET A 104 -26.84 0.73 -1.74
CA MET A 104 -25.89 1.65 -2.39
C MET A 104 -25.29 1.05 -3.68
N THR A 105 -25.31 1.83 -4.78
CA THR A 105 -24.68 1.42 -6.04
C THR A 105 -23.16 1.57 -5.98
N ARG A 106 -22.45 0.98 -6.95
CA ARG A 106 -20.99 1.16 -7.07
C ARG A 106 -20.61 2.61 -7.37
N ASP A 107 -21.45 3.34 -8.10
CA ASP A 107 -21.19 4.73 -8.46
C ASP A 107 -21.46 5.69 -7.29
N ASP A 108 -22.49 5.44 -6.48
CA ASP A 108 -22.72 6.20 -5.24
C ASP A 108 -21.53 6.07 -4.30
N LEU A 109 -21.05 4.84 -4.10
CA LEU A 109 -19.87 4.56 -3.27
C LEU A 109 -18.62 5.27 -3.82
N PHE A 110 -18.42 5.23 -5.14
CA PHE A 110 -17.33 5.93 -5.80
C PHE A 110 -17.41 7.44 -5.56
N ASN A 111 -18.57 8.07 -5.77
CA ASN A 111 -18.73 9.52 -5.64
C ASN A 111 -18.47 9.99 -4.20
N ILE A 112 -18.94 9.24 -3.20
CA ILE A 112 -18.71 9.56 -1.79
C ILE A 112 -17.21 9.47 -1.46
N ASN A 113 -16.56 8.34 -1.77
CA ASN A 113 -15.15 8.13 -1.41
C ASN A 113 -14.21 9.01 -2.24
N ALA A 114 -14.53 9.30 -3.51
CA ALA A 114 -13.80 10.25 -4.33
C ALA A 114 -13.91 11.68 -3.78
N GLY A 115 -15.08 12.06 -3.25
CA GLY A 115 -15.29 13.32 -2.55
C GLY A 115 -14.39 13.44 -1.31
N ILE A 116 -14.37 12.40 -0.46
CA ILE A 116 -13.50 12.33 0.71
C ILE A 116 -12.02 12.45 0.31
N ALA A 117 -11.57 11.64 -0.65
CA ALA A 117 -10.20 11.67 -1.14
C ALA A 117 -9.81 13.05 -1.69
N ARG A 118 -10.72 13.71 -2.43
CA ARG A 118 -10.54 15.08 -2.93
C ARG A 118 -10.34 16.07 -1.78
N THR A 119 -11.25 16.07 -0.80
CA THR A 119 -11.19 16.98 0.34
C THR A 119 -9.88 16.84 1.13
N LEU A 120 -9.43 15.61 1.38
CA LEU A 120 -8.17 15.37 2.07
C LEU A 120 -6.95 15.79 1.21
N SER A 121 -7.02 15.54 -0.10
CA SER A 121 -5.93 15.88 -1.03
C SER A 121 -5.76 17.39 -1.25
N GLU A 122 -6.85 18.16 -1.16
CA GLU A 122 -6.83 19.62 -1.33
C GLU A 122 -5.95 20.32 -0.30
N VAL A 123 -5.79 19.77 0.90
CA VAL A 123 -4.94 20.34 1.94
C VAL A 123 -3.49 20.40 1.46
N PHE A 124 -2.97 19.31 0.86
CA PHE A 124 -1.62 19.26 0.31
C PHE A 124 -1.43 20.21 -0.87
N LYS A 125 -2.47 20.36 -1.71
CA LYS A 125 -2.44 21.32 -2.83
C LYS A 125 -2.36 22.76 -2.33
N ARG A 126 -3.16 23.13 -1.33
CA ARG A 126 -3.18 24.47 -0.73
C ARG A 126 -1.88 24.78 0.03
N ALA A 127 -1.31 23.78 0.68
CA ALA A 127 -0.01 23.88 1.37
C ALA A 127 1.19 23.91 0.40
N GLY A 128 0.98 23.65 -0.89
CA GLY A 128 2.06 23.61 -1.89
C GLY A 128 3.00 22.41 -1.74
N THR A 129 2.57 21.33 -1.07
CA THR A 129 3.41 20.17 -0.74
C THR A 129 3.15 18.95 -1.63
N TYR A 130 2.31 19.09 -2.66
CA TYR A 130 2.02 18.00 -3.59
C TYR A 130 3.24 17.67 -4.47
N ASP A 131 3.72 16.44 -4.36
CA ASP A 131 4.74 15.86 -5.25
C ASP A 131 4.26 14.48 -5.71
N PRO A 132 4.10 14.24 -7.03
CA PRO A 132 3.67 12.95 -7.54
C PRO A 132 4.60 11.79 -7.14
N LYS A 133 5.89 12.05 -6.87
CA LYS A 133 6.84 11.02 -6.41
C LYS A 133 6.59 10.58 -4.96
N ARG A 134 5.81 11.35 -4.21
CA ARG A 134 5.45 11.08 -2.81
C ARG A 134 4.03 10.53 -2.64
N LEU A 135 3.32 10.30 -3.75
CA LEU A 135 1.98 9.73 -3.76
C LEU A 135 2.04 8.25 -4.15
N LEU A 136 1.63 7.37 -3.23
CA LEU A 136 1.61 5.93 -3.46
C LEU A 136 0.22 5.36 -3.20
N GLY A 137 -0.29 4.58 -4.16
CA GLY A 137 -1.48 3.76 -3.97
C GLY A 137 -1.09 2.46 -3.27
N VAL A 138 -1.67 2.19 -2.09
CA VAL A 138 -1.35 0.97 -1.34
C VAL A 138 -1.98 -0.24 -2.02
N THR A 139 -1.15 -1.09 -2.61
CA THR A 139 -1.56 -2.35 -3.26
C THR A 139 -1.06 -3.60 -2.53
N MET A 140 -0.37 -3.43 -1.40
CA MET A 140 0.33 -4.49 -0.66
C MET A 140 -0.58 -5.66 -0.27
N LEU A 141 -1.88 -5.44 -0.07
CA LEU A 141 -2.84 -6.51 0.20
C LEU A 141 -2.88 -7.55 -0.94
N ASN A 142 -2.70 -7.12 -2.19
CA ASN A 142 -2.64 -8.04 -3.32
C ASN A 142 -1.38 -8.92 -3.28
N VAL A 143 -0.25 -8.37 -2.83
CA VAL A 143 1.01 -9.11 -2.67
C VAL A 143 0.87 -10.14 -1.55
N VAL A 144 0.40 -9.71 -0.37
CA VAL A 144 0.18 -10.62 0.76
C VAL A 144 -0.79 -11.75 0.39
N GLY A 145 -1.88 -11.42 -0.33
CA GLY A 145 -2.84 -12.42 -0.83
C GLY A 145 -2.22 -13.40 -1.82
N ALA A 146 -1.40 -12.91 -2.76
CA ALA A 146 -0.70 -13.76 -3.72
C ALA A 146 0.32 -14.67 -3.03
N ASN A 147 1.11 -14.16 -2.09
CA ASN A 147 2.10 -14.93 -1.33
C ASN A 147 1.42 -16.04 -0.53
N THR A 148 0.32 -15.72 0.15
CA THR A 148 -0.45 -16.68 0.95
C THR A 148 -1.01 -17.80 0.07
N TYR A 149 -1.64 -17.44 -1.05
CA TYR A 149 -2.22 -18.42 -1.97
C TYR A 149 -1.15 -19.35 -2.58
N VAL A 150 -0.03 -18.78 -3.02
CA VAL A 150 1.08 -19.56 -3.61
C VAL A 150 1.72 -20.46 -2.56
N ALA A 151 1.92 -19.96 -1.34
CA ALA A 151 2.46 -20.74 -0.23
C ALA A 151 1.57 -21.94 0.12
N GLU A 152 0.25 -21.74 0.19
CA GLU A 152 -0.72 -22.82 0.44
C GLU A 152 -0.65 -23.91 -0.63
N VAL A 153 -0.65 -23.54 -1.91
CA VAL A 153 -0.58 -24.50 -3.04
C VAL A 153 0.73 -25.29 -3.04
N LEU A 154 1.82 -24.69 -2.56
CA LEU A 154 3.15 -25.29 -2.58
C LEU A 154 3.54 -25.99 -1.27
N GLY A 155 2.75 -25.83 -0.21
CA GLY A 155 3.10 -26.29 1.13
C GLY A 155 4.31 -25.56 1.73
N LEU A 156 4.46 -24.27 1.40
CA LEU A 156 5.52 -23.40 1.91
C LEU A 156 4.99 -22.46 3.01
N ASP A 157 5.90 -21.83 3.74
CA ASP A 157 5.55 -20.73 4.62
C ASP A 157 5.28 -19.45 3.80
N PRO A 158 4.14 -18.75 3.99
CA PRO A 158 3.85 -17.48 3.31
C PRO A 158 4.91 -16.39 3.48
N ARG A 159 5.73 -16.47 4.55
CA ARG A 159 6.84 -15.54 4.81
C ARG A 159 8.05 -15.77 3.90
N GLU A 160 8.14 -16.95 3.29
CA GLU A 160 9.23 -17.34 2.39
C GLU A 160 8.85 -17.18 0.91
N VAL A 161 7.60 -16.82 0.62
CA VAL A 161 7.09 -16.60 -0.72
C VAL A 161 6.99 -15.11 -1.00
N ASP A 162 7.52 -14.69 -2.15
CA ASP A 162 7.35 -13.33 -2.65
C ASP A 162 6.86 -13.36 -4.11
N VAL A 163 5.63 -12.91 -4.33
CA VAL A 163 4.98 -12.81 -5.63
C VAL A 163 4.92 -11.34 -6.03
N PRO A 164 5.69 -10.90 -7.02
CA PRO A 164 5.54 -9.54 -7.55
C PRO A 164 4.14 -9.36 -8.14
N VAL A 165 3.41 -8.34 -7.70
CA VAL A 165 2.09 -7.99 -8.24
C VAL A 165 2.14 -6.61 -8.87
N VAL A 166 1.73 -6.52 -10.13
CA VAL A 166 1.71 -5.27 -10.92
C VAL A 166 0.30 -4.95 -11.41
N GLY A 167 0.13 -3.76 -11.99
CA GLY A 167 -1.15 -3.28 -12.52
C GLY A 167 -1.92 -2.41 -11.52
N GLY A 168 -3.19 -2.72 -11.32
CA GLY A 168 -4.11 -2.01 -10.42
C GLY A 168 -4.44 -2.78 -9.14
N HIS A 169 -5.50 -2.35 -8.46
CA HIS A 169 -5.96 -2.92 -7.19
C HIS A 169 -7.37 -3.54 -7.26
N ALA A 170 -7.94 -3.73 -8.45
CA ALA A 170 -9.30 -4.23 -8.59
C ALA A 170 -9.45 -5.21 -9.76
N GLY A 171 -10.06 -6.37 -9.47
CA GLY A 171 -10.44 -7.36 -10.48
C GLY A 171 -9.29 -7.76 -11.39
N VAL A 172 -9.53 -7.71 -12.70
CA VAL A 172 -8.56 -8.14 -13.73
C VAL A 172 -7.34 -7.22 -13.86
N THR A 173 -7.35 -6.05 -13.20
CA THR A 173 -6.19 -5.15 -13.22
C THR A 173 -5.07 -5.64 -12.31
N ILE A 174 -5.35 -6.58 -11.40
CA ILE A 174 -4.36 -7.17 -10.49
C ILE A 174 -3.61 -8.29 -11.23
N LEU A 175 -2.32 -8.11 -11.46
CA LEU A 175 -1.51 -9.04 -12.25
C LEU A 175 -0.37 -9.63 -11.39
N PRO A 176 -0.60 -10.78 -10.73
CA PRO A 176 0.47 -11.49 -10.04
C PRO A 176 1.42 -12.15 -11.06
N LEU A 177 2.70 -11.83 -10.98
CA LEU A 177 3.75 -12.38 -11.83
C LEU A 177 4.25 -13.71 -11.26
N LEU A 178 3.38 -14.73 -11.33
CA LEU A 178 3.67 -16.07 -10.79
C LEU A 178 4.95 -16.70 -11.39
N SER A 179 5.30 -16.33 -12.62
CA SER A 179 6.56 -16.74 -13.25
C SER A 179 7.80 -16.22 -12.52
N GLN A 180 7.70 -15.06 -11.86
CA GLN A 180 8.79 -14.43 -11.11
C GLN A 180 8.79 -14.86 -9.65
N ALA A 181 7.63 -15.16 -9.08
CA ALA A 181 7.49 -15.66 -7.72
C ALA A 181 8.21 -16.99 -7.46
N HIS A 182 8.50 -17.72 -8.54
CA HIS A 182 8.79 -19.14 -8.49
C HIS A 182 10.10 -19.52 -9.19
N ALA A 183 10.95 -18.57 -9.62
CA ALA A 183 12.16 -18.92 -10.39
C ALA A 183 13.08 -19.90 -9.64
N ALA A 184 13.28 -19.70 -8.33
CA ALA A 184 14.11 -20.60 -7.52
C ALA A 184 13.40 -21.91 -7.12
N VAL A 185 12.12 -21.84 -6.74
CA VAL A 185 11.36 -23.00 -6.24
C VAL A 185 10.93 -23.93 -7.38
N LYS A 186 10.56 -23.39 -8.55
CA LYS A 186 10.27 -24.19 -9.76
C LYS A 186 11.51 -24.94 -10.22
N PHE A 187 12.67 -24.27 -10.18
CA PHE A 187 13.95 -24.88 -10.48
C PHE A 187 14.30 -25.96 -9.45
N ALA A 188 14.19 -25.68 -8.15
CA ALA A 188 14.46 -26.67 -7.10
C ALA A 188 13.51 -27.87 -7.17
N LYS A 189 12.21 -27.66 -7.37
CA LYS A 189 11.21 -28.72 -7.53
C LYS A 189 11.47 -29.55 -8.78
N ALA A 190 11.85 -28.91 -9.89
CA ALA A 190 12.25 -29.63 -11.10
C ALA A 190 13.53 -30.45 -10.89
N CYS A 191 14.53 -29.91 -10.20
CA CYS A 191 15.71 -30.67 -9.80
C CYS A 191 15.32 -31.88 -8.94
N LEU A 192 14.40 -31.72 -7.98
CA LEU A 192 13.92 -32.82 -7.13
C LEU A 192 13.15 -33.89 -7.90
N CYS A 193 12.25 -33.49 -8.82
CA CYS A 193 11.56 -34.41 -9.72
C CYS A 193 12.53 -35.14 -10.66
N MET A 194 13.55 -34.45 -11.19
CA MET A 194 14.61 -35.06 -12.00
C MET A 194 15.44 -36.06 -11.18
N LEU A 195 15.85 -35.71 -9.95
CA LEU A 195 16.59 -36.60 -9.06
C LEU A 195 15.80 -37.84 -8.65
N ARG A 196 14.47 -37.72 -8.60
CA ARG A 196 13.54 -38.83 -8.36
C ARG A 196 13.31 -39.72 -9.59
N GLY A 197 13.72 -39.27 -10.78
CA GLY A 197 13.56 -40.00 -12.04
C GLY A 197 12.25 -39.71 -12.79
N ASP A 198 11.53 -38.65 -12.44
CA ASP A 198 10.27 -38.29 -13.07
C ASP A 198 10.50 -37.80 -14.51
N ALA A 199 10.01 -38.56 -15.50
CA ALA A 199 10.11 -38.20 -16.92
C ALA A 199 9.21 -37.03 -17.31
N GLY A 200 9.66 -36.18 -18.25
CA GLY A 200 8.89 -35.06 -18.80
C GLY A 200 9.05 -33.72 -18.08
N THR A 201 9.97 -33.60 -17.13
CA THR A 201 10.27 -32.35 -16.41
C THR A 201 11.18 -31.44 -17.26
N VAL A 202 10.69 -30.27 -17.67
CA VAL A 202 11.47 -29.27 -18.44
C VAL A 202 11.33 -27.90 -17.77
N GLU A 203 12.45 -27.30 -17.38
CA GLU A 203 12.50 -25.94 -16.80
C GLU A 203 13.61 -25.10 -17.44
N CYS A 204 13.38 -23.78 -17.50
CA CYS A 204 14.37 -22.83 -18.02
C CYS A 204 15.36 -22.44 -16.92
N ALA A 205 16.66 -22.57 -17.20
CA ALA A 205 17.76 -22.16 -16.32
C ALA A 205 18.83 -21.42 -17.12
N PHE A 206 19.63 -20.58 -16.46
CA PHE A 206 20.76 -19.92 -17.10
C PHE A 206 21.84 -20.98 -17.40
N VAL A 207 21.94 -21.38 -18.66
CA VAL A 207 22.92 -22.33 -19.19
C VAL A 207 23.75 -21.65 -20.27
N ALA A 208 24.98 -22.14 -20.52
CA ALA A 208 25.82 -21.61 -21.59
C ALA A 208 25.03 -21.58 -22.92
N SER A 209 25.06 -20.45 -23.63
CA SER A 209 24.04 -20.10 -24.65
C SER A 209 24.03 -20.95 -25.92
N GLN A 210 24.85 -21.99 -26.02
CA GLN A 210 25.08 -22.74 -27.26
C GLN A 210 24.06 -23.89 -27.48
N VAL A 211 22.96 -23.97 -26.73
CA VAL A 211 22.17 -25.22 -26.64
C VAL A 211 20.65 -25.12 -26.93
N THR A 212 19.99 -23.96 -27.05
CA THR A 212 18.51 -23.97 -27.26
C THR A 212 17.89 -22.72 -27.93
N GLU A 213 16.85 -22.94 -28.75
CA GLU A 213 15.89 -21.92 -29.25
C GLU A 213 14.67 -21.79 -28.31
N LEU A 214 14.18 -20.57 -28.04
CA LEU A 214 12.98 -20.38 -27.18
C LEU A 214 12.07 -19.22 -27.66
N ARG A 215 10.76 -19.52 -27.78
CA ARG A 215 9.66 -18.56 -28.05
C ARG A 215 9.03 -18.08 -26.73
N SER A 216 8.73 -16.78 -26.65
CA SER A 216 8.23 -16.07 -25.46
C SER A 216 6.84 -16.54 -24.97
N LEU A 217 6.76 -17.06 -23.73
CA LEU A 217 5.53 -17.42 -23.01
C LEU A 217 5.04 -16.25 -22.13
N HIS A 218 4.11 -15.42 -22.61
CA HIS A 218 3.27 -14.55 -21.77
C HIS A 218 1.87 -14.45 -22.42
N PRO A 219 0.75 -14.60 -21.67
CA PRO A 219 -0.59 -14.46 -22.23
C PRO A 219 -0.91 -12.97 -22.46
N LYS A 220 -0.55 -12.47 -23.65
CA LYS A 220 -0.75 -11.07 -24.08
C LYS A 220 -2.21 -10.58 -23.92
N ALA A 221 -3.19 -11.48 -24.03
CA ALA A 221 -4.61 -11.14 -23.96
C ALA A 221 -5.07 -10.62 -22.58
N GLY A 222 -4.57 -11.20 -21.49
CA GLY A 222 -4.94 -10.78 -20.12
C GLY A 222 -4.41 -9.38 -19.80
N LEU A 223 -3.19 -9.09 -20.24
CA LEU A 223 -2.53 -7.80 -20.05
C LEU A 223 -3.25 -6.66 -20.78
N GLU A 224 -3.67 -6.88 -22.02
CA GLU A 224 -4.38 -5.85 -22.80
C GLU A 224 -5.74 -5.50 -22.18
N LYS A 225 -6.48 -6.50 -21.68
CA LYS A 225 -7.74 -6.27 -20.95
C LYS A 225 -7.50 -5.46 -19.68
N ALA A 226 -6.51 -5.86 -18.88
CA ALA A 226 -6.12 -5.16 -17.65
C ALA A 226 -5.75 -3.70 -17.91
N LYS A 227 -4.96 -3.45 -18.96
CA LYS A 227 -4.55 -2.10 -19.39
C LYS A 227 -5.75 -1.22 -19.74
N LYS A 228 -6.72 -1.77 -20.49
CA LYS A 228 -7.94 -1.04 -20.88
C LYS A 228 -8.77 -0.65 -19.66
N GLU A 229 -9.04 -1.59 -18.76
CA GLU A 229 -9.83 -1.35 -17.55
C GLU A 229 -9.12 -0.38 -16.58
N LEU A 230 -7.80 -0.50 -16.43
CA LEU A 230 -7.00 0.41 -15.62
C LEU A 230 -7.06 1.84 -16.18
N ALA A 231 -6.91 2.01 -17.49
CA ALA A 231 -7.01 3.32 -18.13
C ALA A 231 -8.40 3.95 -17.99
N GLU A 232 -9.46 3.15 -18.01
CA GLU A 232 -10.82 3.62 -17.75
C GLU A 232 -11.01 4.07 -16.29
N SER A 233 -10.49 3.30 -15.33
CA SER A 233 -10.51 3.65 -13.91
C SER A 233 -9.80 4.99 -13.64
N ILE A 234 -8.60 5.17 -14.22
CA ILE A 234 -7.84 6.42 -14.12
C ILE A 234 -8.64 7.58 -14.74
N ARG A 235 -9.20 7.39 -15.93
CA ARG A 235 -10.02 8.42 -16.60
C ARG A 235 -11.23 8.81 -15.77
N LYS A 236 -11.90 7.85 -15.11
CA LYS A 236 -13.03 8.14 -14.21
C LYS A 236 -12.62 9.04 -13.05
N GLY A 237 -11.47 8.76 -12.42
CA GLY A 237 -10.91 9.60 -11.35
C GLY A 237 -10.54 11.01 -11.83
N VAL A 238 -9.84 11.12 -12.97
CA VAL A 238 -9.48 12.42 -13.56
C VAL A 238 -10.73 13.24 -13.91
N SER A 239 -11.75 12.61 -14.48
CA SER A 239 -13.01 13.27 -14.82
C SER A 239 -13.78 13.73 -13.57
N PHE A 240 -13.68 13.01 -12.45
CA PHE A 240 -14.31 13.43 -11.20
C PHE A 240 -13.69 14.72 -10.65
N ILE A 241 -12.37 14.88 -10.73
CA ILE A 241 -11.66 16.08 -10.25
C ILE A 241 -11.92 17.31 -11.14
N LYS A 242 -12.18 17.11 -12.43
CA LYS A 242 -12.48 18.20 -13.37
C LYS A 242 -13.91 18.74 -13.27
N LYS A 243 -14.79 18.09 -12.52
CA LYS A 243 -16.16 18.54 -12.23
C LYS A 243 -16.17 19.43 -11.00
#